data_AF-A0A1M7MY20-F1
#
_entry.id   AF-A0A1M7MY20-F1
#
_cell.length_a   1.000
_cell.length_b   1.000
_cell.length_c   1.000
_cell.angle_alpha   90.00
_cell.angle_beta   90.00
_cell.angle_gamma   90.00
#
_symmetry.space_group_name_H-M   'P 1'
#
loop_
_entity.id
_entity.type
_entity.pdbx_description
1 polymer ?
#
loop_
_entity_poly.entity_id
_entity_poly.type
_entity_poly.pdbx_seq_one_letter_code
_entity_poly.pdbx_strand_id
1 'polypeptide(L)'
;MNINKKRLLPIGVGLFAFAAIGLLADKAWSEKQQQLDLITNFYKDHMARPEIRQASQLPAGAFYSAELEALVDANLQLCDSLSRGDDICGYGADGDVFLDTQEVPPSLDFERSHFQVARVGENTVEATFNVYPDMGSAYERQIRYVLVKEDAGWRVDDMLYGQGRSMREEIRQENDAVLARARELADAAGWVFNYLGNEDMLDRAARFIAFPVQVCDQYGACAALKRDDVVLLQALDALGHNNPDLTTLPKAGEVSASEGKVVAIGALDFTFRNKAWWVTKIDLRRSSSPLRPNP
;
A
#
# COMPACT_ATOMS: atom_id res chain seq x y z
N MET A 1 -37.32 -66.46 -8.13
CA MET A 1 -37.93 -65.12 -8.00
C MET A 1 -37.79 -64.40 -9.34
N ASN A 2 -38.86 -64.19 -10.11
CA ASN A 2 -38.79 -63.54 -11.42
C ASN A 2 -38.80 -62.01 -11.24
N ILE A 3 -37.62 -61.38 -11.33
CA ILE A 3 -37.52 -59.93 -11.25
C ILE A 3 -38.05 -59.32 -12.56
N ASN A 4 -39.05 -58.44 -12.43
CA ASN A 4 -39.69 -57.79 -13.57
C ASN A 4 -38.77 -56.73 -14.17
N LYS A 5 -38.05 -57.08 -15.25
CA LYS A 5 -37.05 -56.23 -15.91
C LYS A 5 -37.60 -54.86 -16.34
N LYS A 6 -38.91 -54.72 -16.58
CA LYS A 6 -39.55 -53.44 -16.93
C LYS A 6 -39.53 -52.40 -15.79
N ARG A 7 -39.35 -52.83 -14.54
CA ARG A 7 -39.25 -51.94 -13.37
C ARG A 7 -37.81 -51.59 -12.99
N LEU A 8 -36.81 -52.31 -13.50
CA LEU A 8 -35.39 -52.06 -13.18
C LEU A 8 -34.86 -50.76 -13.81
N LEU A 9 -35.30 -50.44 -15.03
CA LEU A 9 -34.85 -49.23 -15.74
C LEU A 9 -35.29 -47.92 -15.05
N PRO A 10 -36.58 -47.73 -14.68
CA PRO A 10 -36.99 -46.50 -13.98
C PRO A 10 -36.41 -46.39 -12.56
N ILE A 11 -36.19 -47.53 -11.87
CA ILE A 11 -35.53 -47.55 -10.56
C ILE A 11 -34.05 -47.15 -10.69
N GLY A 12 -33.35 -47.67 -11.70
CA GLY A 12 -31.95 -47.32 -11.98
C GLY A 12 -31.77 -45.84 -12.33
N VAL A 13 -32.65 -45.27 -13.16
CA VAL A 13 -32.65 -43.85 -13.49
C VAL A 13 -32.96 -43.00 -12.25
N GLY A 14 -33.92 -43.41 -11.43
CA GLY A 14 -34.23 -42.73 -10.17
C GLY A 14 -33.04 -42.69 -9.21
N LEU A 15 -32.38 -43.84 -8.99
CA LEU A 15 -31.20 -43.92 -8.12
C LEU A 15 -30.02 -43.09 -8.64
N PHE A 16 -29.79 -43.07 -9.96
CA PHE A 16 -28.75 -42.24 -10.56
C PHE A 16 -29.03 -40.73 -10.38
N ALA A 17 -30.28 -40.30 -10.55
CA ALA A 17 -30.68 -38.91 -10.32
C ALA A 17 -30.50 -38.51 -8.84
N PHE A 18 -30.88 -39.37 -7.89
CA PHE A 18 -30.65 -39.12 -6.46
C PHE A 18 -29.16 -39.04 -6.11
N ALA A 19 -28.32 -39.92 -6.67
CA ALA A 19 -26.88 -39.89 -6.47
C ALA A 19 -26.25 -38.59 -7.02
N ALA A 20 -26.67 -38.16 -8.22
CA ALA A 20 -26.21 -36.91 -8.81
C ALA A 20 -26.62 -35.69 -7.96
N ILE A 21 -27.86 -35.64 -7.47
CA ILE A 21 -28.34 -34.57 -6.57
C ILE A 21 -27.54 -34.57 -5.26
N GLY A 22 -27.27 -35.74 -4.67
CA GLY A 22 -26.47 -35.88 -3.45
C GLY A 22 -25.05 -35.36 -3.62
N LEU A 23 -24.38 -35.69 -4.73
CA LEU A 23 -23.03 -35.21 -5.04
C LEU A 23 -23.00 -33.69 -5.26
N LEU A 24 -24.02 -33.11 -5.90
CA LEU A 24 -24.12 -31.66 -6.07
C LEU A 24 -24.35 -30.94 -4.74
N ALA A 25 -25.16 -31.52 -3.85
CA ALA A 25 -25.39 -30.98 -2.52
C ALA A 25 -24.13 -31.02 -1.64
N ASP A 26 -23.38 -32.14 -1.68
CA ASP A 26 -22.12 -32.29 -0.95
C ASP A 26 -21.05 -31.32 -1.47
N LYS A 27 -20.92 -31.19 -2.78
CA LYS A 27 -20.02 -30.20 -3.40
C LYS A 27 -20.40 -28.77 -2.98
N ALA A 28 -21.67 -28.42 -3.07
CA ALA A 28 -22.14 -27.09 -2.68
C ALA A 28 -21.94 -26.83 -1.19
N TRP A 29 -22.09 -27.83 -0.32
CA TRP A 29 -21.81 -27.70 1.10
C TRP A 29 -20.31 -27.54 1.37
N SER A 30 -19.46 -28.34 0.70
CA SER A 30 -18.00 -28.23 0.77
C SER A 30 -17.51 -26.85 0.34
N GLU A 31 -18.02 -26.30 -0.77
CA GLU A 31 -17.65 -24.97 -1.24
C GLU A 31 -18.03 -23.87 -0.23
N LYS A 32 -19.21 -23.99 0.39
CA LYS A 32 -19.65 -23.06 1.44
C LYS A 32 -18.77 -23.12 2.67
N GLN A 33 -18.39 -24.33 3.09
CA GLN A 33 -17.52 -24.51 4.24
C GLN A 33 -16.11 -23.97 3.97
N GLN A 34 -15.57 -24.19 2.76
CA GLN A 34 -14.27 -23.64 2.36
C GLN A 34 -14.21 -22.12 2.46
N GLN A 35 -15.28 -21.41 2.12
CA GLN A 35 -15.35 -19.95 2.25
C GLN A 35 -15.24 -19.50 3.72
N LEU A 36 -15.97 -20.18 4.63
CA LEU A 36 -15.93 -19.89 6.06
C LEU A 36 -14.58 -20.27 6.68
N ASP A 37 -14.03 -21.42 6.29
CA ASP A 37 -12.75 -21.92 6.78
C ASP A 37 -11.59 -21.01 6.35
N LEU A 38 -11.62 -20.45 5.14
CA LEU A 38 -10.63 -19.49 4.67
C LEU A 38 -10.48 -18.31 5.65
N ILE A 39 -11.60 -17.66 5.98
CA ILE A 39 -11.60 -16.48 6.86
C ILE A 39 -11.34 -16.89 8.32
N THR A 40 -11.94 -17.99 8.79
CA THR A 40 -11.73 -18.48 10.16
C THR A 40 -10.26 -18.83 10.43
N ASN A 41 -9.63 -19.58 9.52
CA ASN A 41 -8.25 -20.01 9.70
C ASN A 41 -7.29 -18.83 9.61
N PHE A 42 -7.57 -17.86 8.74
CA PHE A 42 -6.83 -16.61 8.69
C PHE A 42 -6.85 -15.90 10.04
N TYR A 43 -8.02 -15.65 10.63
CA TYR A 43 -8.11 -14.94 11.91
C TYR A 43 -7.54 -15.73 13.08
N LYS A 44 -7.64 -17.06 13.08
CA LYS A 44 -6.97 -17.89 14.08
C LYS A 44 -5.46 -17.69 14.05
N ASP A 45 -4.86 -17.69 12.85
CA ASP A 45 -3.43 -17.50 12.71
C ASP A 45 -3.00 -16.06 13.04
N HIS A 46 -3.71 -15.07 12.49
CA HIS A 46 -3.47 -13.65 12.70
C HIS A 46 -3.54 -13.26 14.18
N MET A 47 -4.56 -13.73 14.89
CA MET A 47 -4.70 -13.46 16.33
C MET A 47 -3.82 -14.36 17.21
N ALA A 48 -3.27 -15.47 16.73
CA ALA A 48 -2.36 -16.30 17.52
C ALA A 48 -0.95 -15.72 17.65
N ARG A 49 -0.57 -14.78 16.76
CA ARG A 49 0.79 -14.28 16.62
C ARG A 49 0.86 -12.76 16.82
N PRO A 50 0.82 -12.26 18.07
CA PRO A 50 0.81 -10.82 18.35
C PRO A 50 1.99 -10.04 17.75
N GLU A 51 3.12 -10.71 17.50
CA GLU A 51 4.32 -10.14 16.88
C GLU A 51 4.19 -9.83 15.38
N ILE A 52 3.25 -10.48 14.67
CA ILE A 52 2.98 -10.21 13.24
C ILE A 52 1.78 -9.30 13.01
N ARG A 53 1.06 -8.88 14.07
CA ARG A 53 -0.04 -7.88 13.98
C ARG A 53 0.50 -6.45 13.81
N GLN A 54 1.65 -6.32 13.17
CA GLN A 54 2.26 -5.03 12.88
C GLN A 54 1.61 -4.43 11.63
N ALA A 55 1.45 -3.11 11.64
CA ALA A 55 1.07 -2.39 10.45
C ALA A 55 2.02 -2.73 9.28
N SER A 56 1.48 -2.80 8.06
CA SER A 56 2.14 -3.20 6.81
C SER A 56 2.32 -4.70 6.57
N GLN A 57 1.92 -5.59 7.48
CA GLN A 57 2.00 -7.03 7.25
C GLN A 57 0.74 -7.57 6.58
N LEU A 58 0.71 -7.49 5.25
CA LEU A 58 -0.32 -8.11 4.44
C LEU A 58 0.04 -9.58 4.16
N PRO A 59 -0.93 -10.52 4.23
CA PRO A 59 -0.69 -11.93 3.96
C PRO A 59 -0.31 -12.10 2.48
N ALA A 60 0.87 -12.66 2.23
CA ALA A 60 1.32 -12.98 0.88
C ALA A 60 0.73 -14.32 0.39
N GLY A 61 0.61 -14.47 -0.93
CA GLY A 61 0.24 -15.72 -1.57
C GLY A 61 -1.26 -16.04 -1.52
N ALA A 62 -1.61 -17.25 -1.10
CA ALA A 62 -2.93 -17.85 -1.35
C ALA A 62 -4.14 -17.25 -0.58
N PHE A 63 -4.01 -16.05 0.02
CA PHE A 63 -5.12 -15.39 0.69
C PHE A 63 -5.89 -14.46 -0.25
N TYR A 64 -5.20 -13.56 -0.93
CA TYR A 64 -5.80 -12.63 -1.89
C TYR A 64 -6.01 -13.25 -3.26
N SER A 65 -6.93 -12.68 -4.02
CA SER A 65 -7.04 -12.95 -5.46
C SER A 65 -5.78 -12.43 -6.15
N ALA A 66 -5.45 -13.01 -7.31
CA ALA A 66 -4.30 -12.56 -8.08
C ALA A 66 -4.40 -11.07 -8.45
N GLU A 67 -5.62 -10.57 -8.70
CA GLU A 67 -5.86 -9.17 -9.00
C GLU A 67 -5.67 -8.25 -7.78
N LEU A 68 -6.15 -8.65 -6.60
CA LEU A 68 -5.98 -7.87 -5.38
C LEU A 68 -4.52 -7.88 -4.93
N GLU A 69 -3.84 -9.02 -5.03
CA GLU A 69 -2.40 -9.13 -4.74
C GLU A 69 -1.58 -8.21 -5.65
N ALA A 70 -1.86 -8.20 -6.96
CA ALA A 70 -1.20 -7.28 -7.89
C ALA A 70 -1.48 -5.80 -7.58
N LEU A 71 -2.68 -5.47 -7.07
CA LEU A 71 -3.04 -4.11 -6.67
C LEU A 71 -2.28 -3.67 -5.41
N VAL A 72 -2.15 -4.56 -4.42
CA VAL A 72 -1.34 -4.36 -3.21
C VAL A 72 0.14 -4.19 -3.58
N ASP A 73 0.68 -5.07 -4.41
CA ASP A 73 2.07 -5.00 -4.86
C ASP A 73 2.36 -3.69 -5.61
N ALA A 74 1.44 -3.26 -6.48
CA ALA A 74 1.57 -1.99 -7.17
C ALA A 74 1.57 -0.80 -6.19
N ASN A 75 0.77 -0.85 -5.13
CA ASN A 75 0.75 0.18 -4.10
C ASN A 75 2.06 0.23 -3.32
N LEU A 76 2.57 -0.91 -2.86
CA LEU A 76 3.86 -1.00 -2.17
C LEU A 76 5.00 -0.48 -3.06
N GLN A 77 5.01 -0.83 -4.34
CA GLN A 77 6.01 -0.33 -5.30
C GLN A 77 5.89 1.18 -5.54
N LEU A 78 4.68 1.73 -5.64
CA LEU A 78 4.46 3.17 -5.78
C LEU A 78 4.93 3.91 -4.52
N CYS A 79 4.63 3.39 -3.34
CA CYS A 79 5.09 3.96 -2.08
C CYS A 79 6.61 3.94 -1.97
N ASP A 80 7.26 2.80 -2.23
CA ASP A 80 8.72 2.69 -2.18
C ASP A 80 9.43 3.63 -3.17
N SER A 81 8.91 3.73 -4.40
CA SER A 81 9.58 4.47 -5.47
C SER A 81 9.21 5.94 -5.56
N LEU A 82 7.99 6.31 -5.17
CA LEU A 82 7.43 7.64 -5.39
C LEU A 82 7.00 8.35 -4.12
N SER A 83 6.87 7.69 -2.96
CA SER A 83 6.57 8.43 -1.72
C SER A 83 7.67 9.43 -1.41
N ARG A 84 7.27 10.67 -1.16
CA ARG A 84 8.16 11.83 -1.01
C ARG A 84 8.20 12.36 0.41
N GLY A 85 7.10 12.24 1.15
CA GLY A 85 7.05 12.65 2.55
C GLY A 85 7.70 11.65 3.49
N ASP A 86 7.85 12.07 4.74
CA ASP A 86 8.05 11.18 5.88
C ASP A 86 6.73 10.51 6.33
N ASP A 87 5.63 10.83 5.65
CA ASP A 87 4.34 10.20 5.86
C ASP A 87 4.44 8.69 5.58
N ILE A 88 3.76 7.93 6.43
CA ILE A 88 3.59 6.50 6.26
C ILE A 88 2.83 6.27 4.94
N CYS A 89 3.36 5.38 4.10
CA CYS A 89 2.80 5.05 2.78
C CYS A 89 2.74 3.54 2.64
N GLY A 90 1.64 3.06 2.11
CA GLY A 90 1.35 1.66 1.88
C GLY A 90 0.04 1.31 2.54
N TYR A 91 -0.79 0.55 1.83
CA TYR A 91 -2.06 0.11 2.38
C TYR A 91 -1.84 -0.75 3.63
N GLY A 92 -2.48 -0.34 4.72
CA GLY A 92 -2.32 -0.95 6.04
C GLY A 92 -1.03 -0.59 6.77
N ALA A 93 -0.25 0.40 6.29
CA ALA A 93 0.94 0.86 7.00
C ALA A 93 0.62 1.70 8.25
N ASP A 94 -0.59 2.24 8.36
CA ASP A 94 -1.08 3.02 9.50
C ASP A 94 -1.96 2.22 10.49
N GLY A 95 -2.17 0.92 10.26
CA GLY A 95 -2.96 0.10 11.16
C GLY A 95 -3.26 -1.30 10.65
N ASP A 96 -3.84 -2.12 11.51
CA ASP A 96 -4.26 -3.47 11.17
C ASP A 96 -5.58 -3.45 10.40
N VAL A 97 -5.49 -3.60 9.08
CA VAL A 97 -6.64 -3.60 8.16
C VAL A 97 -7.55 -4.82 8.32
N PHE A 98 -7.14 -5.86 9.04
CA PHE A 98 -7.98 -7.02 9.35
C PHE A 98 -8.71 -6.86 10.67
N LEU A 99 -8.27 -5.95 11.52
CA LEU A 99 -8.93 -5.61 12.78
C LEU A 99 -9.60 -4.22 12.74
N ASP A 100 -9.40 -3.45 11.66
CA ASP A 100 -9.89 -2.08 11.48
C ASP A 100 -9.60 -1.22 12.73
N THR A 101 -8.32 -1.21 13.11
CA THR A 101 -7.79 -0.51 14.28
C THR A 101 -6.30 -0.21 14.10
N GLN A 102 -5.79 0.81 14.79
CA GLN A 102 -4.35 1.12 14.83
C GLN A 102 -3.63 0.30 15.91
N GLU A 103 -4.33 0.01 17.00
CA GLU A 103 -3.78 -0.69 18.16
C GLU A 103 -4.74 -1.76 18.65
N VAL A 104 -4.18 -2.75 19.35
CA VAL A 104 -4.91 -3.85 19.99
C VAL A 104 -4.39 -4.06 21.41
N PRO A 105 -5.23 -4.52 22.35
CA PRO A 105 -4.73 -4.85 23.67
C PRO A 105 -3.83 -6.10 23.57
N PRO A 106 -2.73 -6.19 24.35
CA PRO A 106 -1.82 -7.36 24.32
C PRO A 106 -2.51 -8.68 24.64
N SER A 107 -3.67 -8.60 25.27
CA SER A 107 -4.46 -9.73 25.75
C SER A 107 -5.53 -10.17 24.75
N LEU A 108 -5.64 -9.52 23.58
CA LEU A 108 -6.52 -9.94 22.48
C LEU A 108 -6.05 -11.27 21.88
N ASP A 109 -6.96 -12.23 21.83
CA ASP A 109 -6.82 -13.51 21.15
C ASP A 109 -8.13 -13.87 20.43
N PHE A 110 -8.11 -14.96 19.65
CA PHE A 110 -9.24 -15.40 18.83
C PHE A 110 -10.51 -15.63 19.66
N GLU A 111 -10.40 -16.25 20.84
CA GLU A 111 -11.56 -16.61 21.65
C GLU A 111 -12.12 -15.42 22.43
N ARG A 112 -11.23 -14.57 22.95
CA ARG A 112 -11.61 -13.33 23.64
C ARG A 112 -12.23 -12.32 22.70
N SER A 113 -11.85 -12.32 21.42
CA SER A 113 -12.46 -11.46 20.42
C SER A 113 -13.93 -11.81 20.13
N HIS A 114 -14.43 -12.94 20.64
CA HIS A 114 -15.76 -13.46 20.32
C HIS A 114 -15.99 -13.58 18.81
N PHE A 115 -14.97 -14.04 18.08
CA PHE A 115 -14.97 -14.13 16.64
C PHE A 115 -16.13 -15.01 16.13
N GLN A 116 -16.87 -14.50 15.15
CA GLN A 116 -17.90 -15.22 14.43
C GLN A 116 -17.75 -14.95 12.93
N VAL A 117 -18.10 -15.96 12.13
CA VAL A 117 -18.10 -15.84 10.68
C VAL A 117 -19.38 -16.43 10.11
N ALA A 118 -19.99 -15.74 9.15
CA ALA A 118 -21.21 -16.19 8.50
C ALA A 118 -21.21 -15.86 7.01
N ARG A 119 -21.92 -16.65 6.21
CA ARG A 119 -22.17 -16.31 4.81
C ARG A 119 -23.30 -15.29 4.74
N VAL A 120 -23.06 -14.20 4.04
CA VAL A 120 -24.06 -13.13 3.79
C VAL A 120 -24.39 -12.99 2.31
N GLY A 121 -23.70 -13.73 1.44
CA GLY A 121 -23.97 -13.81 0.01
C GLY A 121 -23.44 -15.11 -0.60
N GLU A 122 -23.56 -15.24 -1.93
CA GLU A 122 -23.00 -16.38 -2.67
C GLU A 122 -21.47 -16.40 -2.54
N ASN A 123 -20.86 -15.23 -2.69
CA ASN A 123 -19.42 -15.00 -2.70
C ASN A 123 -19.02 -13.98 -1.62
N THR A 124 -19.77 -13.94 -0.51
CA THR A 124 -19.51 -12.97 0.55
C THR A 124 -19.64 -13.60 1.91
N VAL A 125 -18.59 -13.42 2.71
CA VAL A 125 -18.48 -13.87 4.09
C VAL A 125 -18.32 -12.66 4.99
N GLU A 126 -19.06 -12.62 6.08
CA GLU A 126 -18.96 -11.56 7.08
C GLU A 126 -18.28 -12.12 8.33
N ALA A 127 -17.23 -11.43 8.78
CA ALA A 127 -16.57 -11.67 10.05
C ALA A 127 -17.01 -10.59 11.04
N THR A 128 -17.36 -11.01 12.26
CA THR A 128 -17.69 -10.12 13.37
C THR A 128 -16.88 -10.50 14.60
N PHE A 129 -16.27 -9.52 15.26
CA PHE A 129 -15.42 -9.71 16.43
C PHE A 129 -15.34 -8.42 17.23
N ASN A 130 -14.81 -8.48 18.45
CA ASN A 130 -14.57 -7.32 19.31
C ASN A 130 -13.06 -7.18 19.58
N VAL A 131 -12.51 -6.02 19.18
CA VAL A 131 -11.08 -5.74 19.33
C VAL A 131 -10.70 -5.40 20.78
N TYR A 132 -11.65 -4.85 21.55
CA TYR A 132 -11.49 -4.55 22.98
C TYR A 132 -12.69 -5.11 23.77
N PRO A 133 -12.74 -6.43 23.99
CA PRO A 133 -13.89 -7.10 24.62
C PRO A 133 -14.24 -6.53 25.99
N ASP A 134 -13.22 -6.13 26.75
CA ASP A 134 -13.35 -5.59 28.10
C ASP A 134 -13.91 -4.15 28.12
N MET A 135 -13.99 -3.47 26.96
CA MET A 135 -14.49 -2.10 26.81
C MET A 135 -15.89 -2.03 26.16
N GLY A 136 -16.54 -3.16 25.91
CA GLY A 136 -17.93 -3.25 25.45
C GLY A 136 -18.11 -3.16 23.93
N SER A 137 -19.37 -3.04 23.49
CA SER A 137 -19.77 -3.21 22.08
C SER A 137 -19.30 -2.10 21.14
N ALA A 138 -18.82 -0.95 21.64
CA ALA A 138 -18.28 0.13 20.81
C ALA A 138 -17.04 -0.30 19.99
N TYR A 139 -16.40 -1.39 20.41
CA TYR A 139 -15.21 -1.96 19.77
C TYR A 139 -15.52 -3.22 18.94
N GLU A 140 -16.81 -3.51 18.74
CA GLU A 140 -17.22 -4.48 17.74
C GLU A 140 -16.82 -4.01 16.35
N ARG A 141 -16.39 -4.96 15.54
CA ARG A 141 -15.99 -4.79 14.15
C ARG A 141 -16.75 -5.79 13.31
N GLN A 142 -17.03 -5.35 12.09
CA GLN A 142 -17.69 -6.14 11.07
C GLN A 142 -16.95 -5.89 9.77
N ILE A 143 -16.43 -6.95 9.17
CA ILE A 143 -15.72 -6.89 7.89
C ILE A 143 -16.35 -7.93 6.96
N ARG A 144 -16.72 -7.49 5.76
CA ARG A 144 -17.24 -8.40 4.72
C ARG A 144 -16.16 -8.69 3.69
N TYR A 145 -15.85 -9.96 3.52
CA TYR A 145 -14.93 -10.48 2.54
C TYR A 145 -15.69 -10.86 1.27
N VAL A 146 -15.39 -10.18 0.17
CA VAL A 146 -15.83 -10.59 -1.17
C VAL A 146 -14.85 -11.62 -1.69
N LEU A 147 -15.36 -12.77 -2.09
CA LEU A 147 -14.54 -13.92 -2.45
C LEU A 147 -14.65 -14.23 -3.95
N VAL A 148 -13.56 -14.69 -4.54
CA VAL A 148 -13.52 -15.22 -5.90
C VAL A 148 -12.98 -16.65 -5.88
N LYS A 149 -13.49 -17.49 -6.78
CA LYS A 149 -12.98 -18.85 -6.95
C LYS A 149 -11.90 -18.83 -8.03
N GLU A 150 -10.69 -19.18 -7.64
CA GLU A 150 -9.56 -19.40 -8.54
C GLU A 150 -9.18 -20.90 -8.57
N ASP A 151 -8.27 -21.28 -9.48
CA ASP A 151 -7.83 -22.67 -9.66
C ASP A 151 -7.35 -23.31 -8.36
N ALA A 152 -6.67 -22.54 -7.50
CA ALA A 152 -6.11 -22.99 -6.23
C ALA A 152 -7.06 -22.84 -5.04
N GLY A 153 -8.32 -22.41 -5.24
CA GLY A 153 -9.33 -22.31 -4.19
C GLY A 153 -10.03 -20.95 -4.12
N TRP A 154 -10.77 -20.74 -3.03
CA TRP A 154 -11.37 -19.42 -2.75
C TRP A 154 -10.28 -18.44 -2.31
N ARG A 155 -10.41 -17.19 -2.76
CA ARG A 155 -9.51 -16.07 -2.46
C ARG A 155 -10.32 -14.83 -2.11
N VAL A 156 -9.75 -13.94 -1.31
CA VAL A 156 -10.31 -12.63 -0.99
C VAL A 156 -10.02 -11.68 -2.14
N ASP A 157 -11.05 -11.14 -2.77
CA ASP A 157 -10.93 -10.16 -3.86
C ASP A 157 -11.17 -8.72 -3.40
N ASP A 158 -11.96 -8.54 -2.33
CA ASP A 158 -12.15 -7.25 -1.66
C ASP A 158 -12.53 -7.44 -0.19
N MET A 159 -12.29 -6.41 0.61
CA MET A 159 -12.73 -6.30 2.00
C MET A 159 -13.57 -5.04 2.14
N LEU A 160 -14.80 -5.19 2.62
CA LEU A 160 -15.74 -4.10 2.84
C LEU A 160 -15.85 -3.82 4.33
N TYR A 161 -15.61 -2.56 4.70
CA TYR A 161 -15.65 -2.08 6.06
C TYR A 161 -16.93 -1.29 6.33
N GLY A 162 -17.07 -0.76 7.55
CA GLY A 162 -18.10 0.21 7.88
C GLY A 162 -18.08 1.43 6.94
N GLN A 163 -19.23 2.11 6.82
CA GLN A 163 -19.37 3.34 6.04
C GLN A 163 -19.14 3.21 4.52
N GLY A 164 -19.20 2.00 3.97
CA GLY A 164 -19.08 1.77 2.52
C GLY A 164 -17.64 1.81 1.99
N ARG A 165 -16.67 1.74 2.90
CA ARG A 165 -15.23 1.61 2.61
C ARG A 165 -14.92 0.25 1.97
N SER A 166 -14.00 0.23 1.01
CA SER A 166 -13.54 -0.95 0.28
C SER A 166 -12.02 -0.93 0.20
N MET A 167 -11.37 -2.05 0.52
CA MET A 167 -9.92 -2.19 0.41
C MET A 167 -9.42 -1.86 -1.00
N ARG A 168 -10.07 -2.40 -2.04
CA ARG A 168 -9.67 -2.11 -3.43
C ARG A 168 -9.73 -0.62 -3.75
N GLU A 169 -10.79 0.04 -3.30
CA GLU A 169 -10.98 1.46 -3.55
C GLU A 169 -9.99 2.32 -2.76
N GLU A 170 -9.74 1.99 -1.50
CA GLU A 170 -8.74 2.66 -0.67
C GLU A 170 -7.34 2.55 -1.27
N ILE A 171 -6.93 1.36 -1.72
CA ILE A 171 -5.62 1.17 -2.36
C ILE A 171 -5.52 2.00 -3.65
N ARG A 172 -6.58 2.04 -4.47
CA ARG A 172 -6.58 2.85 -5.70
C ARG A 172 -6.47 4.34 -5.41
N GLN A 173 -7.24 4.82 -4.43
CA GLN A 173 -7.20 6.21 -4.00
C GLN A 173 -5.82 6.59 -3.46
N GLU A 174 -5.18 5.71 -2.69
CA GLU A 174 -3.82 5.91 -2.21
C GLU A 174 -2.82 5.95 -3.37
N ASN A 175 -2.91 5.01 -4.32
CA ASN A 175 -2.08 5.01 -5.53
C ASN A 175 -2.21 6.30 -6.33
N ASP A 176 -3.45 6.76 -6.54
CA ASP A 176 -3.75 8.00 -7.26
C ASP A 176 -3.22 9.21 -6.50
N ALA A 177 -3.32 9.24 -5.16
CA ALA A 177 -2.77 10.29 -4.32
C ALA A 177 -1.24 10.34 -4.39
N VAL A 178 -0.56 9.18 -4.31
CA VAL A 178 0.91 9.08 -4.46
C VAL A 178 1.34 9.58 -5.84
N LEU A 179 0.67 9.16 -6.90
CA LEU A 179 0.95 9.59 -8.26
C LEU A 179 0.68 11.09 -8.48
N ALA A 180 -0.39 11.62 -7.90
CA ALA A 180 -0.72 13.04 -7.97
C ALA A 180 0.35 13.88 -7.27
N ARG A 181 0.72 13.55 -6.03
CA ARG A 181 1.78 14.24 -5.28
C ARG A 181 3.12 14.17 -6.02
N ALA A 182 3.50 13.01 -6.55
CA ALA A 182 4.74 12.85 -7.32
C ALA A 182 4.79 13.74 -8.58
N ARG A 183 3.63 14.06 -9.17
CA ARG A 183 3.51 14.97 -10.33
C ARG A 183 3.50 16.45 -9.96
N GLU A 184 3.29 16.79 -8.70
CA GLU A 184 3.28 18.18 -8.24
C GLU A 184 4.71 18.65 -7.92
N LEU A 185 5.24 19.55 -8.74
CA LEU A 185 6.58 20.13 -8.51
C LEU A 185 6.65 20.88 -7.18
N ALA A 186 5.56 21.56 -6.80
CA ALA A 186 5.47 22.29 -5.54
C ALA A 186 5.66 21.36 -4.32
N ASP A 187 5.08 20.17 -4.36
CA ASP A 187 5.22 19.15 -3.32
C ASP A 187 6.66 18.63 -3.26
N ALA A 188 7.21 18.22 -4.41
CA ALA A 188 8.58 17.72 -4.49
C ALA A 188 9.62 18.75 -4.04
N ALA A 189 9.49 20.00 -4.51
CA ALA A 189 10.39 21.08 -4.11
C ALA A 189 10.21 21.43 -2.63
N GLY A 190 8.96 21.53 -2.14
CA GLY A 190 8.66 21.82 -0.74
C GLY A 190 9.36 20.87 0.22
N TRP A 191 9.30 19.56 -0.04
CA TRP A 191 10.02 18.55 0.75
C TRP A 191 11.54 18.70 0.66
N VAL A 192 12.11 18.88 -0.54
CA VAL A 192 13.56 19.08 -0.69
C VAL A 192 14.04 20.28 0.11
N PHE A 193 13.34 21.41 0.01
CA PHE A 193 13.73 22.62 0.72
C PHE A 193 13.50 22.53 2.24
N ASN A 194 12.48 21.80 2.69
CA ASN A 194 12.30 21.47 4.10
C ASN A 194 13.50 20.66 4.63
N TYR A 195 13.89 19.59 3.94
CA TYR A 195 15.04 18.77 4.33
C TYR A 195 16.37 19.52 4.26
N LEU A 196 16.56 20.39 3.26
CA LEU A 196 17.75 21.25 3.20
C LEU A 196 17.81 22.24 4.37
N GLY A 197 16.66 22.74 4.83
CA GLY A 197 16.60 23.65 5.98
C GLY A 197 16.92 23.01 7.34
N ASN A 198 17.17 21.70 7.40
CA ASN A 198 17.46 20.96 8.63
C ASN A 198 18.68 20.06 8.45
N GLU A 199 19.80 20.39 9.10
CA GLU A 199 21.09 19.67 8.98
C GLU A 199 20.95 18.16 9.25
N ASP A 200 20.09 17.78 10.21
CA ASP A 200 19.84 16.37 10.59
C ASP A 200 19.03 15.59 9.53
N MET A 201 18.58 16.23 8.45
CA MET A 201 17.72 15.64 7.41
C MET A 201 18.32 15.70 6.00
N LEU A 202 19.59 16.12 5.85
CA LEU A 202 20.24 16.25 4.53
C LEU A 202 20.27 14.91 3.75
N ASP A 203 20.38 13.78 4.46
CA ASP A 203 20.33 12.45 3.86
C ASP A 203 18.94 12.12 3.26
N ARG A 204 17.87 12.71 3.81
CA ARG A 204 16.50 12.57 3.29
C ARG A 204 16.31 13.34 2.00
N ALA A 205 16.94 14.50 1.83
CA ALA A 205 16.93 15.25 0.58
C ALA A 205 17.47 14.42 -0.61
N ALA A 206 18.42 13.52 -0.35
CA ALA A 206 18.96 12.63 -1.38
C ALA A 206 17.92 11.68 -2.00
N ARG A 207 16.76 11.43 -1.35
CA ARG A 207 15.64 10.65 -1.91
C ARG A 207 15.02 11.29 -3.15
N PHE A 208 15.19 12.60 -3.31
CA PHE A 208 14.65 13.36 -4.44
C PHE A 208 15.65 13.52 -5.57
N ILE A 209 16.88 13.04 -5.39
CA ILE A 209 17.96 13.25 -6.32
C ILE A 209 18.01 12.09 -7.32
N ALA A 210 18.00 12.47 -8.59
CA ALA A 210 18.22 11.56 -9.69
C ALA A 210 19.71 11.29 -9.85
N PHE A 211 20.17 10.09 -9.46
CA PHE A 211 21.58 9.71 -9.63
C PHE A 211 21.87 9.11 -11.02
N PRO A 212 23.05 9.39 -11.61
CA PRO A 212 24.01 10.40 -11.16
C PRO A 212 23.46 11.82 -11.36
N VAL A 213 23.72 12.70 -10.40
CA VAL A 213 23.26 14.10 -10.40
C VAL A 213 24.37 15.01 -10.89
N GLN A 214 24.04 16.03 -11.70
CA GLN A 214 25.03 17.03 -12.11
C GLN A 214 25.20 18.10 -11.02
N VAL A 215 26.39 18.27 -10.46
CA VAL A 215 26.69 19.35 -9.50
C VAL A 215 27.70 20.30 -10.13
N CYS A 216 27.34 21.57 -10.24
CA CYS A 216 28.20 22.64 -10.72
C CYS A 216 28.65 23.52 -9.54
N ASP A 217 29.96 23.74 -9.44
CA ASP A 217 30.54 24.62 -8.45
C ASP A 217 30.26 26.10 -8.73
N GLN A 218 30.71 26.99 -7.83
CA GLN A 218 30.57 28.45 -7.97
C GLN A 218 31.31 29.04 -9.19
N TYR A 219 32.17 28.28 -9.87
CA TYR A 219 32.89 28.70 -11.07
C TYR A 219 32.25 28.14 -12.35
N GLY A 220 31.25 27.27 -12.22
CA GLY A 220 30.52 26.65 -13.31
C GLY A 220 31.14 25.36 -13.84
N ALA A 221 32.15 24.81 -13.15
CA ALA A 221 32.65 23.47 -13.44
C ALA A 221 31.67 22.44 -12.89
N CYS A 222 31.21 21.52 -13.75
CA CYS A 222 30.19 20.53 -13.39
C CYS A 222 30.76 19.11 -13.37
N ALA A 223 30.35 18.32 -12.38
CA ALA A 223 30.65 16.90 -12.27
C ALA A 223 29.37 16.08 -12.09
N ALA A 224 29.37 14.84 -12.58
CA ALA A 224 28.28 13.88 -12.34
C ALA A 224 28.60 13.07 -11.09
N LEU A 225 27.82 13.26 -10.03
CA LEU A 225 28.08 12.69 -8.71
C LEU A 225 27.13 11.54 -8.38
N LYS A 226 27.61 10.59 -7.57
CA LYS A 226 26.81 9.49 -7.01
C LYS A 226 26.27 9.85 -5.64
N ARG A 227 25.37 9.02 -5.10
CA ARG A 227 24.69 9.26 -3.82
C ARG A 227 25.63 9.40 -2.63
N ASP A 228 26.70 8.64 -2.63
CA ASP A 228 27.71 8.53 -1.57
C ASP A 228 28.91 9.47 -1.79
N ASP A 229 28.84 10.35 -2.78
CA ASP A 229 29.93 11.28 -3.08
C ASP A 229 30.00 12.39 -2.02
N VAL A 230 31.18 12.58 -1.42
CA VAL A 230 31.40 13.62 -0.39
C VAL A 230 31.14 15.02 -0.94
N VAL A 231 31.42 15.26 -2.22
CA VAL A 231 31.19 16.56 -2.87
C VAL A 231 29.70 16.88 -2.96
N LEU A 232 28.85 15.86 -3.11
CA LEU A 232 27.40 16.04 -3.09
C LEU A 232 26.91 16.46 -1.70
N LEU A 233 27.37 15.79 -0.64
CA LEU A 233 26.99 16.13 0.73
C LEU A 233 27.39 17.56 1.08
N GLN A 234 28.60 17.98 0.68
CA GLN A 234 29.05 19.37 0.84
C GLN A 234 28.19 20.38 0.06
N ALA A 235 27.76 20.02 -1.15
CA ALA A 235 26.86 20.87 -1.93
C ALA A 235 25.48 21.01 -1.28
N LEU A 236 24.91 19.92 -0.75
CA LEU A 236 23.63 19.96 -0.04
C LEU A 236 23.72 20.76 1.26
N ASP A 237 24.78 20.57 2.04
CA ASP A 237 25.06 21.32 3.27
C ASP A 237 25.17 22.83 2.98
N ALA A 238 25.89 23.22 1.93
CA ALA A 238 25.99 24.61 1.50
C ALA A 238 24.65 25.21 1.08
N LEU A 239 23.73 24.41 0.50
CA LEU A 239 22.38 24.88 0.19
C LEU A 239 21.53 25.05 1.45
N GLY A 240 21.67 24.17 2.44
CA GLY A 240 20.93 24.24 3.69
C GLY A 240 21.24 25.49 4.51
N HIS A 241 22.52 25.84 4.62
CA HIS A 241 22.99 27.06 5.32
C HIS A 241 22.44 28.37 4.72
N ASN A 242 22.03 28.36 3.46
CA ASN A 242 21.51 29.55 2.78
C ASN A 242 20.03 29.82 3.06
N ASN A 243 19.39 28.99 3.91
CA ASN A 243 17.98 29.06 4.32
C ASN A 243 17.04 29.28 3.13
N PRO A 244 16.60 28.20 2.47
CA PRO A 244 15.94 28.33 1.19
C PRO A 244 14.70 29.21 1.23
N ASP A 245 14.63 30.16 0.29
CA ASP A 245 13.50 31.06 0.18
C ASP A 245 12.28 30.32 -0.36
N LEU A 246 11.43 29.84 0.57
CA LEU A 246 10.20 29.14 0.27
C LEU A 246 9.18 29.99 -0.49
N THR A 247 9.35 31.32 -0.56
CA THR A 247 8.48 32.18 -1.36
C THR A 247 8.68 32.01 -2.87
N THR A 248 9.78 31.37 -3.28
CA THR A 248 10.10 31.06 -4.68
C THR A 248 9.53 29.74 -5.18
N LEU A 249 8.83 28.99 -4.32
CA LEU A 249 8.20 27.73 -4.72
C LEU A 249 7.04 27.98 -5.68
N PRO A 250 6.90 27.16 -6.74
CA PRO A 250 5.74 27.22 -7.61
C PRO A 250 4.48 26.89 -6.82
N LYS A 251 3.35 27.45 -7.23
CA LYS A 251 2.05 27.08 -6.66
C LYS A 251 1.61 25.72 -7.20
N ALA A 252 0.80 25.00 -6.43
CA ALA A 252 0.18 23.75 -6.88
C ALA A 252 -0.54 23.96 -8.22
N GLY A 253 -0.31 23.07 -9.18
CA GLY A 253 -0.87 23.15 -10.54
C GLY A 253 -0.27 24.23 -11.48
N GLU A 254 0.69 25.05 -11.03
CA GLU A 254 1.33 26.07 -11.88
C GLU A 254 2.22 25.43 -12.96
N VAL A 255 2.88 24.32 -12.62
CA VAL A 255 3.79 23.61 -13.50
C VAL A 255 3.18 22.28 -13.92
N SER A 256 2.83 22.17 -15.20
CA SER A 256 2.42 20.89 -15.77
C SER A 256 3.57 19.87 -15.78
N ALA A 257 3.28 18.63 -15.38
CA ALA A 257 4.21 17.52 -15.47
C ALA A 257 4.25 16.95 -16.90
N SER A 258 5.44 16.92 -17.51
CA SER A 258 5.66 16.29 -18.82
C SER A 258 7.07 15.72 -18.88
N GLU A 259 7.22 14.49 -19.37
CA GLU A 259 8.50 13.77 -19.39
C GLU A 259 9.63 14.61 -20.02
N GLY A 260 10.77 14.69 -19.31
CA GLY A 260 11.94 15.46 -19.72
C GLY A 260 11.84 16.98 -19.47
N LYS A 261 10.71 17.50 -18.97
CA LYS A 261 10.59 18.92 -18.62
C LYS A 261 11.49 19.25 -17.44
N VAL A 262 12.21 20.35 -17.58
CA VAL A 262 13.14 20.88 -16.57
C VAL A 262 12.61 22.20 -16.03
N VAL A 263 12.60 22.35 -14.71
CA VAL A 263 12.26 23.60 -14.03
C VAL A 263 13.32 23.92 -12.98
N ALA A 264 13.86 25.13 -13.06
CA ALA A 264 14.84 25.64 -12.11
C ALA A 264 14.12 26.32 -10.93
N ILE A 265 14.47 25.93 -9.70
CA ILE A 265 14.05 26.58 -8.46
C ILE A 265 15.30 26.83 -7.62
N GLY A 266 15.70 28.10 -7.52
CA GLY A 266 16.98 28.49 -6.93
C GLY A 266 18.17 27.79 -7.61
N ALA A 267 18.96 27.08 -6.81
CA ALA A 267 20.12 26.33 -7.27
C ALA A 267 19.79 24.93 -7.83
N LEU A 268 18.54 24.50 -7.77
CA LEU A 268 18.13 23.13 -8.13
C LEU A 268 17.39 23.12 -9.47
N ASP A 269 17.77 22.21 -10.37
CA ASP A 269 16.94 21.87 -11.53
C ASP A 269 16.20 20.57 -11.27
N PHE A 270 14.88 20.66 -11.32
CA PHE A 270 13.97 19.54 -11.24
C PHE A 270 13.61 19.09 -12.65
N THR A 271 13.85 17.82 -12.97
CA THR A 271 13.38 17.18 -14.20
C THR A 271 12.25 16.22 -13.89
N PHE A 272 11.14 16.32 -14.62
CA PHE A 272 10.08 15.34 -14.55
C PHE A 272 10.50 14.09 -15.34
N ARG A 273 10.67 12.97 -14.64
CA ARG A 273 10.98 11.67 -15.25
C ARG A 273 10.38 10.51 -14.47
N ASN A 274 10.02 9.43 -15.16
CA ASN A 274 9.44 8.24 -14.54
C ASN A 274 8.26 8.58 -13.60
N LYS A 275 7.35 9.44 -14.06
CA LYS A 275 6.15 9.89 -13.34
C LYS A 275 6.37 10.82 -12.13
N ALA A 276 7.59 11.29 -11.88
CA ALA A 276 7.87 12.18 -10.75
C ALA A 276 8.90 13.27 -11.05
N TRP A 277 8.93 14.32 -10.22
CA TRP A 277 9.98 15.34 -10.24
C TRP A 277 11.22 14.88 -9.47
N TRP A 278 12.39 15.08 -10.09
CA TRP A 278 13.69 14.72 -9.51
C TRP A 278 14.68 15.85 -9.64
N VAL A 279 15.47 16.09 -8.61
CA VAL A 279 16.63 16.98 -8.70
C VAL A 279 17.68 16.30 -9.57
N THR A 280 17.91 16.84 -10.76
CA THR A 280 18.89 16.33 -11.73
C THR A 280 20.13 17.19 -11.82
N LYS A 281 20.05 18.45 -11.37
CA LYS A 281 21.20 19.34 -11.32
C LYS A 281 21.16 20.24 -10.09
N ILE A 282 22.33 20.46 -9.51
CA ILE A 282 22.62 21.44 -8.47
C ILE A 282 23.64 22.43 -9.05
N ASP A 283 23.33 23.72 -9.06
CA ASP A 283 24.21 24.77 -9.61
C ASP A 283 24.46 25.84 -8.57
N LEU A 284 25.60 25.74 -7.88
CA LEU A 284 25.94 26.60 -6.74
C LEU A 284 26.22 28.05 -7.15
N ARG A 285 26.32 28.38 -8.44
CA ARG A 285 26.36 29.78 -8.89
C ARG A 285 25.04 30.52 -8.66
N ARG A 286 23.95 29.75 -8.53
CA ARG A 286 22.60 30.26 -8.30
C ARG A 286 22.24 30.32 -6.81
N SER A 287 23.11 29.85 -5.91
CA SER A 287 22.91 30.08 -4.47
C SER A 287 23.28 31.54 -4.14
N SER A 288 22.49 32.16 -3.27
CA SER A 288 22.55 33.60 -2.96
C SER A 288 23.72 34.02 -2.06
N SER A 289 24.70 33.16 -1.79
CA SER A 289 25.88 33.47 -0.99
C SER A 289 27.13 32.71 -1.45
N PRO A 290 28.31 33.36 -1.45
CA PRO A 290 29.58 32.69 -1.75
C PRO A 290 29.90 31.63 -0.68
N LEU A 291 30.32 30.44 -1.12
CA LEU A 291 30.87 29.40 -0.25
C LEU A 291 32.03 30.00 0.55
N ARG A 292 32.00 29.90 1.89
CA ARG A 292 33.18 30.22 2.68
C ARG A 292 34.31 29.26 2.28
N PRO A 293 35.53 29.75 2.01
CA PRO A 293 36.67 28.85 1.84
C PRO A 293 36.84 28.03 3.13
N ASN A 294 36.99 26.71 2.99
CA ASN A 294 37.35 25.85 4.12
C ASN A 294 38.64 26.36 4.78
N PRO A 295 38.73 26.35 6.13
CA PRO A 295 39.98 26.63 6.84
C PRO A 295 41.05 25.58 6.58
#